data_AF-A0A800JB54-F1
#
_entry.id   AF-A0A800JB54-F1
#
_cell.length_a   1.000
_cell.length_b   1.000
_cell.length_c   1.000
_cell.angle_alpha   90.00
_cell.angle_beta   90.00
_cell.angle_gamma   90.00
#
_symmetry.space_group_name_H-M   'P 1'
#
loop_
_entity.id
_entity.type
_entity.pdbx_description
1 polymer ?
#
loop_
_entity_poly.entity_id
_entity_poly.type
_entity_poly.pdbx_seq_one_letter_code
_entity_poly.pdbx_strand_id
1 'polypeptide(L)'
;MFSTMNDSSKVALVALADFSQRVGIKLIDCQMTTPHLLSLGAREIKRAVFLKLLKKHLETPSIMGLWNNGPVSMKVNLLQN
;
A
#
# COMPACT_ATOMS: atom_id res chain seq x y z
N MET A 1 9.01 -1.11 9.11
CA MET A 1 9.96 -0.85 7.99
C MET A 1 11.33 -0.54 8.58
N PHE A 2 12.42 -0.82 7.87
CA PHE A 2 13.79 -0.47 8.26
C PHE A 2 14.52 0.20 7.10
N SER A 3 15.64 0.86 7.36
CA SER A 3 16.41 1.63 6.39
C SER A 3 17.90 1.41 6.68
N THR A 4 18.68 0.97 5.70
CA THR A 4 20.16 0.90 5.79
C THR A 4 20.84 2.15 5.26
N MET A 5 20.08 2.99 4.56
CA MET A 5 20.49 4.28 4.02
C MET A 5 19.40 5.31 4.29
N ASN A 6 19.77 6.59 4.29
CA ASN A 6 18.82 7.69 4.47
C ASN A 6 17.70 7.60 3.41
N ASP A 7 16.48 7.86 3.87
CA ASP A 7 15.25 7.94 3.07
C ASP A 7 14.83 6.68 2.29
N SER A 8 15.59 5.59 2.30
CA SER A 8 15.25 4.40 1.50
C SER A 8 13.91 3.76 1.92
N SER A 9 13.61 3.76 3.21
CA SER A 9 12.28 3.36 3.71
C SER A 9 11.14 4.29 3.23
N LYS A 10 11.38 5.59 3.08
CA LYS A 10 10.36 6.53 2.55
C LYS A 10 10.09 6.27 1.07
N VAL A 11 11.14 6.05 0.28
CA VAL A 11 11.02 5.69 -1.14
C VAL A 11 10.24 4.39 -1.30
N ALA A 12 10.53 3.38 -0.45
CA ALA A 12 9.76 2.13 -0.44
C ALA A 12 8.27 2.35 -0.12
N LEU A 13 7.95 3.24 0.83
CA LEU A 13 6.56 3.58 1.16
C LEU A 13 5.86 4.31 0.00
N VAL A 14 6.54 5.22 -0.69
CA VAL A 14 6.01 5.91 -1.88
C VAL A 14 5.72 4.91 -2.99
N ALA A 15 6.66 4.00 -3.28
CA ALA A 15 6.47 2.96 -4.29
C ALA A 15 5.30 2.03 -3.94
N LEU A 16 5.14 1.67 -2.65
CA LEU A 16 4.00 0.90 -2.17
C LEU A 16 2.68 1.67 -2.36
N ALA A 17 2.63 2.96 -1.98
CA ALA A 17 1.42 3.77 -2.12
C ALA A 17 1.01 3.95 -3.59
N ASP A 18 1.97 4.15 -4.48
CA ASP A 18 1.76 4.25 -5.93
C ASP A 18 1.29 2.91 -6.52
N PHE A 19 1.91 1.79 -6.12
CA PHE A 19 1.43 0.45 -6.46
C PHE A 19 0.00 0.21 -5.98
N SER A 20 -0.28 0.47 -4.69
CA SER A 20 -1.60 0.30 -4.08
C SER A 20 -2.69 1.04 -4.85
N GLN A 21 -2.42 2.26 -5.29
CA GLN A 21 -3.37 3.03 -6.10
C GLN A 21 -3.66 2.36 -7.44
N ARG A 22 -2.64 1.92 -8.18
CA ARG A 22 -2.81 1.26 -9.49
C ARG A 22 -3.60 -0.04 -9.41
N VAL A 23 -3.41 -0.81 -8.36
CA VAL A 23 -4.05 -2.12 -8.19
C VAL A 23 -5.33 -2.07 -7.36
N GLY A 24 -5.77 -0.88 -6.96
CA GLY A 24 -7.05 -0.66 -6.30
C GLY A 24 -7.08 -0.94 -4.79
N ILE A 25 -5.93 -1.12 -4.13
CA ILE A 25 -5.85 -1.18 -2.67
C ILE A 25 -6.25 0.18 -2.10
N LYS A 26 -7.19 0.19 -1.16
CA LYS A 26 -7.81 1.43 -0.66
C LYS A 26 -7.20 1.97 0.62
N LEU A 27 -6.55 1.12 1.41
CA LEU A 27 -6.05 1.45 2.74
C LEU A 27 -4.73 0.72 3.00
N ILE A 28 -3.78 1.41 3.64
CA ILE A 28 -2.60 0.82 4.26
C ILE A 28 -2.81 0.95 5.77
N ASP A 29 -2.90 -0.19 6.46
CA ASP A 29 -3.03 -0.23 7.90
C ASP A 29 -1.65 -0.15 8.57
N CYS A 30 -1.45 0.85 9.43
CA CYS A 30 -0.21 1.06 10.17
C CYS A 30 -0.32 0.64 11.65
N GLN A 31 -1.43 0.00 12.04
CA GLN A 31 -1.74 -0.46 13.38
C GLN A 31 -1.67 0.64 14.45
N MET A 32 -0.54 0.75 15.16
CA MET A 32 -0.36 1.71 16.26
C MET A 32 0.27 3.00 15.75
N THR A 33 -0.28 4.13 16.21
CA THR A 33 0.22 5.46 15.84
C THR A 33 1.62 5.69 16.41
N THR A 34 2.50 6.23 15.56
CA THR A 34 3.80 6.77 15.99
C THR A 34 4.01 8.15 15.36
N PRO A 35 4.80 9.05 15.98
CA PRO A 35 5.13 10.34 15.38
C PRO A 35 5.74 10.23 13.99
N HIS A 36 6.51 9.17 13.74
CA HIS A 36 7.10 8.89 12.44
C HIS A 36 6.03 8.58 11.39
N LEU A 37 5.01 7.78 11.71
CA LEU A 37 3.91 7.50 10.78
C LEU A 37 3.10 8.76 10.47
N LEU A 38 2.84 9.59 11.48
CA LEU A 38 2.13 10.86 11.31
C LEU A 38 2.88 11.82 10.40
N SER A 39 4.22 11.92 10.53
CA SER A 39 5.03 12.76 9.64
C SER A 39 5.08 12.26 8.20
N LEU A 40 4.82 10.98 7.98
CA LEU A 40 4.65 10.36 6.65
C LEU A 40 3.23 10.50 6.09
N GLY A 41 2.31 11.15 6.81
CA GLY A 41 0.94 11.41 6.36
C GLY A 41 -0.10 10.37 6.82
N ALA A 42 0.26 9.43 7.70
CA ALA A 42 -0.73 8.55 8.33
C ALA A 42 -1.71 9.37 9.18
N ARG A 43 -2.95 8.87 9.31
CA ARG A 43 -4.01 9.51 10.07
C ARG A 43 -4.70 8.49 10.95
N GLU A 44 -5.01 8.90 12.18
CA GLU A 44 -5.84 8.10 13.06
C GLU A 44 -7.30 8.14 12.61
N ILE A 45 -7.95 6.98 12.63
CA ILE A 45 -9.38 6.85 12.42
C ILE A 45 -9.99 6.07 13.58
N LYS A 46 -11.25 6.37 13.91
CA LYS A 46 -11.97 5.61 14.94
C LYS A 46 -12.06 4.14 14.53
N ARG A 47 -11.90 3.22 15.49
CA ARG A 47 -12.01 1.77 15.27
C ARG A 47 -13.26 1.37 14.48
N ALA A 48 -14.42 1.96 14.79
CA ALA A 48 -15.67 1.68 14.08
C ALA A 48 -15.60 2.05 12.58
N VAL A 49 -14.89 3.13 12.23
CA VAL A 49 -14.68 3.55 10.84
C VAL A 49 -13.73 2.56 10.15
N PHE A 50 -12.63 2.19 10.80
CA PHE A 50 -11.71 1.17 10.27
C PHE A 50 -12.43 -0.15 9.98
N LEU A 51 -13.19 -0.69 10.93
CA LEU A 51 -13.91 -1.96 10.76
C LEU A 51 -14.96 -1.88 9.64
N LYS A 52 -15.65 -0.74 9.49
CA LYS A 52 -16.59 -0.52 8.39
C LYS A 52 -15.88 -0.55 7.03
N LEU A 53 -14.73 0.12 6.93
CA LEU A 53 -13.93 0.13 5.69
C LEU A 53 -13.33 -1.24 5.39
N LEU A 54 -12.81 -1.94 6.41
CA LEU A 54 -12.25 -3.28 6.28
C LEU A 54 -13.32 -4.24 5.73
N LYS A 55 -14.50 -4.30 6.34
CA LYS A 55 -15.60 -5.14 5.85
C LYS A 55 -15.93 -4.83 4.40
N LYS A 56 -16.09 -3.55 4.06
CA LYS A 56 -16.41 -3.09 2.70
C LYS A 56 -15.36 -3.56 1.68
N HIS A 57 -14.07 -3.52 2.02
CA HIS A 57 -13.00 -3.84 1.09
C HIS A 57 -12.62 -5.33 1.06
N LEU A 58 -13.07 -6.12 2.04
CA LEU A 58 -13.00 -7.58 1.98
C LEU A 58 -14.04 -8.19 1.03
N GLU A 59 -15.12 -7.47 0.73
CA GLU A 59 -16.17 -7.91 -0.20
C GLU A 59 -15.76 -7.70 -1.68
N THR A 60 -14.67 -7.00 -1.95
CA THR A 60 -14.15 -6.78 -3.32
C THR A 60 -13.04 -7.78 -3.66
N PRO A 61 -12.95 -8.27 -4.92
CA PRO A 61 -11.85 -9.13 -5.35
C PRO A 61 -10.48 -8.50 -5.04
N SER A 62 -9.61 -9.26 -4.39
CA SER A 62 -8.23 -8.86 -4.13
C SER A 62 -7.28 -9.42 -5.20
N ILE A 63 -6.06 -8.89 -5.25
CA ILE A 63 -4.99 -9.47 -6.04
C ILE A 63 -4.66 -10.84 -5.45
N MET A 64 -4.73 -11.88 -6.28
CA MET A 64 -4.38 -13.25 -5.92
C MET A 64 -3.16 -13.69 -6.71
N GLY A 65 -2.37 -14.61 -6.14
CA GLY A 65 -1.13 -15.09 -6.77
C GLY A 65 0.08 -14.18 -6.54
N LEU A 66 1.08 -14.26 -7.41
CA LEU A 66 2.31 -13.47 -7.30
C LEU A 66 2.07 -12.00 -7.67
N TRP A 67 2.61 -11.08 -6.88
CA TRP A 67 2.45 -9.63 -7.05
C TRP A 67 3.48 -9.09 -8.06
N ASN A 68 3.67 -9.78 -9.19
CA ASN A 68 4.77 -9.57 -10.14
C ASN A 68 4.64 -8.30 -11.00
N ASN A 69 3.54 -7.56 -10.93
CA ASN A 69 3.28 -6.37 -11.75
C ASN A 69 3.42 -5.04 -10.98
N GLY A 70 4.31 -5.00 -9.98
CA GLY A 70 4.69 -3.75 -9.33
C GLY A 70 5.57 -2.85 -10.22
N PRO A 71 5.48 -1.51 -10.10
CA PRO A 71 6.10 -0.54 -11.01
C PRO A 71 7.63 -0.53 -11.05
N VAL A 72 8.30 -1.36 -10.23
CA VAL A 72 9.77 -1.38 -10.17
C VAL A 72 10.37 -2.04 -11.42
N SER A 73 9.57 -2.75 -12.23
CA SER A 73 9.99 -3.26 -13.53
C SER A 73 9.22 -2.57 -14.67
N MET A 74 9.76 -1.46 -15.18
CA MET A 74 9.35 -0.96 -16.49
C MET A 74 9.89 -1.88 -17.58
N LYS A 75 9.03 -2.75 -18.11
CA LYS A 75 8.86 -3.09 -19.54
C LYS A 75 7.66 -4.01 -19.67
N VAL A 76 6.50 -3.45 -20.00
CA VAL A 76 5.36 -4.23 -20.49
C VAL A 76 5.40 -4.17 -22.00
N ASN A 77 5.93 -5.23 -22.60
CA ASN A 77 5.47 -5.68 -23.90
C ASN A 77 5.20 -7.17 -23.74
N LEU A 78 3.94 -7.55 -23.87
CA LEU A 78 3.48 -8.56 -24.81
C LEU A 78 1.98 -8.78 -24.60
N LEU A 79 1.20 -8.12 -25.46
CA LEU A 79 0.16 -8.85 -26.16
C LEU A 79 0.84 -10.05 -26.83
N GLN A 80 0.41 -11.27 -26.51
CA GLN A 80 0.28 -12.35 -27.49
C GLN A 80 -0.31 -13.59 -26.80
N ASN A 81 -1.57 -13.85 -27.18
CA ASN A 81 -2.32 -15.10 -27.24
C ASN A 81 -2.27 -16.06 -26.04
#